data_AF-A0A0S3RYF7-F1
#
_entry.id   AF-A0A0S3RYF7-F1
#
_cell.length_a   1.000
_cell.length_b   1.000
_cell.length_c   1.000
_cell.angle_alpha   90.00
_cell.angle_beta   90.00
_cell.angle_gamma   90.00
#
_symmetry.space_group_name_H-M   'P 1'
#
loop_
_entity.id
_entity.type
_entity.pdbx_description
1 polymer ?
#
loop_
_entity_poly.entity_id
_entity_poly.type
_entity_poly.pdbx_seq_one_letter_code
_entity_poly.pdbx_strand_id
1 'polypeptide(L)' 'MMLDDLPQSKLLSAFDGARLVYFDGMFPETALFVAQEAARNNIPILVEAESPREGLDELMKLADFVVCSSGFPQRMLT' A
#
# COMPACT_ATOMS: atom_id res chain seq x y z
N MET A 1 5.71 12.78 -11.93
CA MET A 1 7.08 13.23 -11.60
C MET A 1 7.26 13.02 -10.11
N MET A 2 7.87 11.91 -9.69
CA MET A 2 7.97 11.59 -8.25
C MET A 2 8.96 10.45 -7.91
N LEU A 3 9.31 9.54 -8.85
CA LEU A 3 10.13 8.36 -8.54
C LEU A 3 11.64 8.63 -8.48
N ASP A 4 12.15 9.59 -9.25
CA ASP A 4 13.60 9.89 -9.28
C ASP A 4 14.10 10.61 -8.01
N ASP A 5 13.18 11.22 -7.24
CA ASP A 5 13.49 11.99 -6.03
C ASP A 5 13.60 11.12 -4.76
N LEU A 6 13.24 9.83 -4.83
CA LEU A 6 13.38 8.88 -3.72
C LEU A 6 14.45 7.82 -4.03
N PRO A 7 15.71 8.05 -3.65
CA PRO A 7 16.75 7.04 -3.74
C PRO A 7 16.33 5.74 -3.03
N GLN A 8 16.56 4.61 -3.69
CA GLN A 8 16.24 3.29 -3.13
C GLN A 8 16.86 3.08 -1.74
N SER A 9 18.06 3.60 -1.49
CA SER A 9 18.72 3.53 -0.19
C SER A 9 17.93 4.24 0.93
N LYS A 10 17.28 5.38 0.63
CA LYS A 10 16.40 6.07 1.60
C LYS A 10 15.17 5.23 1.90
N LEU A 11 14.58 4.62 0.87
CA LEU A 11 13.42 3.74 1.06
C LEU A 11 13.78 2.52 1.92
N LEU A 12 14.88 1.84 1.61
CA LEU A 12 15.37 0.71 2.41
C LEU A 12 15.70 1.13 3.85
N SER A 13 16.23 2.33 4.08
CA SER A 13 16.45 2.83 5.44
C SER A 13 15.14 3.10 6.19
N ALA A 14 14.06 3.47 5.49
CA ALA A 14 12.74 3.63 6.11
C ALA A 14 12.10 2.29 6.49
N PHE A 15 12.52 1.20 5.84
CA PHE A 15 12.11 -0.17 6.15
C PHE A 15 12.89 -0.80 7.30
N ASP A 16 14.03 -0.24 7.69
CA ASP A 16 14.85 -0.81 8.77
C ASP A 16 14.08 -0.83 10.10
N GLY A 17 13.90 -2.03 10.65
CA GLY A 17 13.10 -2.27 11.86
C GLY A 17 11.58 -2.18 11.68
N ALA A 18 11.08 -1.83 10.49
CA ALA A 18 9.65 -1.82 10.21
C ALA A 18 9.08 -3.25 10.23
N ARG A 19 7.95 -3.43 10.93
CA ARG A 19 7.22 -4.71 11.00
C ARG A 19 5.93 -4.73 10.18
N LEU A 20 5.58 -3.58 9.61
CA LEU A 20 4.36 -3.35 8.86
C LEU A 20 4.53 -2.06 8.05
N VAL A 21 4.01 -2.03 6.83
CA VAL A 21 3.80 -0.80 6.06
C VAL A 21 2.30 -0.58 5.92
N TYR A 22 1.85 0.65 6.17
CA TYR A 22 0.45 1.06 6.10
C TYR A 22 0.23 1.98 4.90
N PHE A 23 -0.90 1.79 4.19
CA PHE A 23 -1.33 2.64 3.10
C PHE A 23 -2.80 3.07 3.25
N ASP A 24 -3.05 4.37 3.14
CA ASP A 24 -4.37 5.01 3.18
C ASP A 24 -5.02 5.15 1.79
N GLY A 25 -4.30 4.76 0.72
CA GLY A 25 -4.69 4.86 -0.68
C GLY A 25 -4.73 6.29 -1.26
N MET A 26 -4.20 7.33 -0.61
CA MET A 26 -4.27 8.69 -1.15
C MET A 26 -3.37 8.92 -2.38
N PHE A 27 -2.20 8.30 -2.42
CA PHE A 27 -1.21 8.47 -3.48
C PHE A 27 -0.96 7.14 -4.19
N PRO A 28 -1.79 6.73 -5.17
CA PRO A 28 -1.80 5.37 -5.68
C PRO A 28 -0.47 4.95 -6.34
N GLU A 29 0.14 5.83 -7.14
CA GLU A 29 1.43 5.53 -7.79
C GLU A 29 2.56 5.33 -6.76
N THR A 30 2.68 6.24 -5.79
CA THR A 30 3.69 6.16 -4.73
C THR A 30 3.43 4.97 -3.80
N ALA A 31 2.18 4.76 -3.40
CA ALA A 31 1.77 3.64 -2.56
C ALA A 31 2.09 2.31 -3.22
N LEU A 32 1.76 2.17 -4.51
CA LEU A 32 2.05 0.94 -5.26
C LEU A 32 3.55 0.68 -5.38
N PHE A 33 4.35 1.70 -5.68
CA PHE A 33 5.81 1.55 -5.72
C PHE A 33 6.37 1.10 -4.37
N VAL A 34 6.01 1.80 -3.29
CA VAL A 34 6.49 1.46 -1.93
C VAL A 34 5.99 0.08 -1.49
N ALA A 35 4.75 -0.28 -1.81
CA ALA A 35 4.19 -1.60 -1.51
C ALA A 35 4.93 -2.73 -2.23
N GLN A 36 5.29 -2.53 -3.50
CA GLN A 36 6.09 -3.52 -4.24
C GLN A 36 7.47 -3.70 -3.60
N GLU A 37 8.11 -2.62 -3.17
CA GLU A 37 9.40 -2.71 -2.47
C GLU A 37 9.25 -3.36 -1.08
N ALA A 38 8.20 -3.04 -0.33
CA ALA A 38 7.90 -3.68 0.96
C ALA A 38 7.70 -5.20 0.80
N ALA A 39 6.93 -5.61 -0.20
CA ALA A 39 6.70 -7.02 -0.53
C ALA A 39 8.00 -7.75 -0.89
N ARG A 40 8.90 -7.14 -1.69
CA ARG A 40 10.23 -7.71 -2.00
C ARG A 40 11.13 -7.85 -0.78
N ASN A 41 10.93 -7.03 0.24
CA ASN A 41 11.66 -7.07 1.50
C ASN A 41 10.95 -7.90 2.59
N ASN A 42 9.86 -8.60 2.25
CA ASN A 42 9.06 -9.42 3.18
C ASN A 42 8.51 -8.64 4.38
N ILE A 43 8.15 -7.37 4.17
CA ILE A 43 7.53 -6.55 5.20
C ILE A 43 6.02 -6.65 5.03
N PRO A 44 5.27 -7.03 6.07
CA PRO A 44 3.82 -7.12 5.99
C PRO A 44 3.17 -5.80 5.55
N ILE A 45 2.10 -5.89 4.76
CA ILE A 45 1.40 -4.74 4.18
C ILE A 45 -0.03 -4.69 4.72
N LEU A 46 -0.40 -3.53 5.28
CA LEU A 46 -1.76 -3.17 5.67
C LEU A 46 -2.30 -2.09 4.73
N VAL A 47 -3.45 -2.36 4.11
CA VAL A 47 -4.16 -1.40 3.25
C VAL A 47 -5.48 -1.00 3.87
N GLU A 48 -5.71 0.30 3.98
CA GLU A 48 -7.02 0.86 4.33
C GLU A 48 -7.85 1.11 3.08
N ALA A 49 -9.01 0.45 3.03
CA ALA A 49 -9.92 0.48 1.90
C ALA A 49 -11.26 1.13 2.31
N GLU A 50 -11.34 2.45 2.20
CA GLU A 50 -12.55 3.21 2.57
C GLU A 50 -13.48 3.53 1.37
N SER A 51 -12.91 3.81 0.20
CA SER A 51 -13.65 4.12 -1.02
C SER A 51 -12.96 3.59 -2.28
N PRO A 52 -13.73 3.16 -3.29
CA PRO A 52 -13.16 2.80 -4.60
C PRO A 52 -12.37 3.98 -5.17
N ARG A 53 -11.16 3.71 -5.63
CA ARG A 53 -10.25 4.70 -6.20
C ARG A 53 -9.23 4.00 -7.09
N GLU A 54 -8.65 4.74 -8.01
CA GLU A 54 -7.60 4.23 -8.89
C GLU A 54 -6.42 3.66 -8.08
N GLY A 55 -5.92 2.50 -8.50
CA GLY A 55 -4.78 1.81 -7.88
C GLY A 55 -5.08 1.06 -6.57
N LEU A 56 -6.29 1.15 -6.01
CA LEU A 56 -6.64 0.42 -4.78
C LEU A 56 -6.63 -1.09 -4.99
N ASP A 57 -7.15 -1.58 -6.11
CA ASP A 57 -7.20 -3.02 -6.39
C ASP A 57 -5.80 -3.62 -6.53
N GLU A 58 -4.88 -2.90 -7.17
CA GLU A 58 -3.47 -3.25 -7.30
C GLU A 58 -2.77 -3.28 -5.94
N LEU A 59 -3.07 -2.31 -5.09
CA LEU A 59 -2.50 -2.23 -3.74
C LEU A 59 -3.03 -3.35 -2.84
N MET A 60 -4.33 -3.67 -2.91
CA MET A 60 -4.94 -4.77 -2.16
C MET A 60 -4.39 -6.14 -2.57
N LYS A 61 -3.97 -6.34 -3.84
CA LYS A 61 -3.30 -7.58 -4.28
C LYS A 61 -1.95 -7.83 -3.60
N LEU A 62 -1.33 -6.79 -3.05
CA LEU A 62 -0.07 -6.87 -2.29
C LEU A 62 -0.28 -6.95 -0.78
N ALA A 63 -1.52 -6.78 -0.30
CA ALA A 63 -1.80 -6.65 1.12
C ALA A 63 -1.82 -8.00 1.84
N ASP A 64 -1.22 -8.05 3.03
CA ASP A 64 -1.42 -9.12 4.00
C ASP A 64 -2.67 -8.87 4.84
N PHE A 65 -3.00 -7.60 5.07
CA PHE A 65 -4.15 -7.16 5.82
C PHE A 65 -4.90 -6.06 5.07
N VAL A 66 -6.23 -6.15 5.05
CA VAL A 66 -7.10 -5.09 4.57
C VAL A 66 -8.01 -4.67 5.72
N VAL A 67 -8.04 -3.37 6.00
CA VAL A 67 -8.97 -2.75 6.96
C VAL A 67 -9.95 -1.88 6.20
N CYS A 68 -11.22 -1.98 6.52
CA CYS A 68 -12.27 -1.20 5.87
C CYS A 68 -13.48 -1.03 6.79
N SER A 69 -14.28 -0.01 6.54
CA SER A 69 -15.62 0.08 7.10
C SER A 69 -16.50 -1.10 6.69
N SER A 70 -17.41 -1.53 7.56
CA SER A 70 -18.26 -2.71 7.33
C SER A 70 -19.09 -2.67 6.05
N GLY A 71 -19.41 -1.47 5.56
CA GLY A 71 -20.16 -1.28 4.31
C GLY A 71 -19.30 -1.34 3.05
N PHE A 72 -17.98 -1.25 3.15
CA PHE A 72 -17.11 -1.22 1.97
C PHE A 72 -17.12 -2.54 1.18
N PRO A 73 -16.94 -3.73 1.79
CA PRO A 73 -17.01 -4.99 1.06
C PRO A 73 -18.37 -5.24 0.40
N GLN A 74 -19.44 -4.73 1.01
CA GLN A 74 -20.80 -4.87 0.48
C GLN A 74 -20.99 -4.11 -0.84
N ARG A 75 -20.37 -2.92 -0.97
CA ARG A 75 -20.42 -2.12 -2.19
C ARG A 75 -19.59 -2.70 -3.33
N MET A 76 -18.60 -3.54 -3.04
CA MET A 76 -17.77 -4.20 -4.06
C MET A 76 -18.44 -5.43 -4.71
N LEU A 77 -19.53 -5.95 -4.11
CA LEU A 77 -20.25 -7.14 -4.59
C LEU A 77 -21.45 -6.81 -5.51
N THR A 78 -21.64 -5.54 -5.88
CA THR A 78 -22.77 -5.05 -6.67
C THR A 78 -22.27 -4.44 -7.97
#